data_AF-A0A6B2G3J4-F1
#
_entry.id   AF-A0A6B2G3J4-F1
#
_cell.length_a   1.000
_cell.length_b   1.000
_cell.length_c   1.000
_cell.angle_alpha   90.00
_cell.angle_beta   90.00
_cell.angle_gamma   90.00
#
_symmetry.space_group_name_H-M   'P 1'
#
loop_
_entity.id
_entity.type
_entity.pdbx_description
1 polymer ?
#
loop_
_entity_poly.entity_id
_entity_poly.type
_entity_poly.pdbx_seq_one_letter_code
_entity_poly.pdbx_strand_id
1 'polypeptide(L)'
;MGRFITGAQNPVILYVSGGNTQVIVYENKRYVICGETLDIAVGNCLDRFARVINISNNPAPGYNIEQLAKRGKKYVKLPYVIKGMDVSFSGILSYIENFGIKLLNNNET
;
A
#
# COMPACT_ATOMS: atom_id res chain seq x y z
N MET A 1 -7.33 -16.81 7.11
CA MET A 1 -7.34 -16.02 8.35
C MET A 1 -8.61 -15.19 8.52
N GLY A 2 -8.87 -14.18 7.68
CA GLY A 2 -9.99 -13.22 7.88
C GLY A 2 -11.39 -13.85 7.94
N ARG A 3 -11.72 -14.77 7.01
CA ARG A 3 -13.00 -15.49 7.00
C ARG A 3 -13.24 -16.29 8.29
N PHE A 4 -12.21 -16.95 8.79
CA PHE A 4 -12.27 -17.77 10.01
C PHE A 4 -12.43 -16.92 11.27
N ILE A 5 -11.65 -15.84 11.39
CA ILE A 5 -11.68 -14.95 12.56
C ILE A 5 -13.00 -14.18 12.67
N THR A 6 -13.51 -13.69 11.54
CA THR A 6 -14.71 -12.82 11.52
C THR A 6 -16.02 -13.59 11.44
N GLY A 7 -15.98 -14.90 11.11
CA GLY A 7 -17.19 -15.68 10.83
C GLY A 7 -17.91 -15.27 9.54
N ALA A 8 -17.31 -14.43 8.69
CA ALA A 8 -17.92 -14.00 7.45
C ALA A 8 -18.17 -15.20 6.51
N GLN A 9 -19.41 -15.36 6.02
CA GLN A 9 -19.78 -16.57 5.28
C GLN A 9 -19.31 -16.57 3.83
N ASN A 10 -19.45 -15.47 3.10
CA ASN A 10 -18.99 -15.34 1.71
C ASN A 10 -18.41 -13.93 1.44
N PRO A 11 -17.25 -13.60 2.03
CA PRO A 11 -16.68 -12.25 1.91
C PRO A 11 -15.93 -12.06 0.59
N VAL A 12 -15.87 -10.80 0.15
CA VAL A 12 -14.79 -10.32 -0.72
C VAL A 12 -13.55 -10.13 0.15
N ILE A 13 -12.45 -10.78 -0.22
CA ILE A 13 -11.22 -10.81 0.57
C ILE A 13 -10.21 -9.86 -0.06
N LEU A 14 -9.86 -8.79 0.65
CA LEU A 14 -8.69 -7.98 0.31
C LEU A 14 -7.45 -8.60 0.99
N TYR A 15 -6.59 -9.22 0.21
CA TYR A 15 -5.32 -9.77 0.67
C TYR A 15 -4.18 -8.77 0.41
N VAL A 16 -3.67 -8.18 1.50
CA VAL A 16 -2.56 -7.24 1.47
C VAL A 16 -1.44 -7.75 2.36
N SER A 17 -0.23 -7.85 1.81
CA SER A 17 0.99 -8.22 2.51
C SER A 17 2.20 -7.49 1.92
N GLY A 18 3.40 -7.79 2.43
CA GLY A 18 4.66 -7.32 1.83
C GLY A 18 4.84 -7.78 0.38
N GLY A 19 4.31 -8.96 0.02
CA GLY A 19 4.49 -9.56 -1.31
C GLY A 19 3.24 -9.60 -2.19
N ASN A 20 2.05 -9.37 -1.62
CA ASN A 20 0.78 -9.54 -2.33
C ASN A 20 -0.16 -8.35 -2.13
N THR A 21 -0.93 -8.03 -3.15
CA THR A 21 -2.06 -7.09 -3.09
C THR A 21 -3.11 -7.58 -4.07
N GLN A 22 -4.16 -8.22 -3.56
CA GLN A 22 -5.14 -8.95 -4.37
C GLN A 22 -6.54 -8.84 -3.77
N VAL A 23 -7.55 -8.80 -4.63
CA VAL A 23 -8.97 -8.89 -4.30
C VAL A 23 -9.44 -10.26 -4.73
N ILE A 24 -9.86 -11.08 -3.76
CA ILE A 24 -10.18 -12.49 -3.96
C ILE A 24 -11.63 -12.75 -3.57
N VAL A 25 -12.35 -13.48 -4.40
CA VAL A 25 -13.74 -13.91 -4.14
C VAL A 25 -13.85 -15.42 -4.28
N TYR A 26 -14.84 -16.01 -3.62
CA TYR A 26 -15.19 -17.41 -3.83
C TYR A 26 -16.37 -17.52 -4.80
N GLU A 27 -16.11 -18.05 -5.99
CA GLU A 27 -17.10 -18.17 -7.06
C GLU A 27 -16.90 -19.49 -7.81
N ASN A 28 -17.98 -20.12 -8.27
CA ASN A 28 -17.92 -21.37 -9.06
C ASN A 28 -17.08 -22.47 -8.38
N LYS A 29 -17.26 -22.64 -7.07
CA LYS A 29 -16.57 -23.61 -6.22
C LYS A 29 -15.04 -23.41 -6.11
N ARG A 30 -14.49 -22.26 -6.51
CA ARG A 30 -13.06 -21.93 -6.40
C ARG A 30 -12.84 -20.50 -5.93
N TYR A 31 -11.63 -20.20 -5.45
CA TYR A 31 -11.22 -18.82 -5.22
C TYR A 31 -10.69 -18.22 -6.52
N VAL A 32 -11.12 -17.00 -6.82
CA VAL A 32 -10.77 -16.26 -8.04
C VAL A 32 -10.23 -14.88 -7.63
N ILE A 33 -9.17 -14.44 -8.31
CA ILE A 33 -8.65 -13.08 -8.17
C ILE A 33 -9.44 -12.18 -9.12
N CYS A 34 -10.16 -11.21 -8.56
CA CYS A 34 -10.92 -10.22 -9.33
C CYS A 34 -10.07 -8.98 -9.66
N GLY A 35 -9.07 -8.67 -8.85
CA GLY A 35 -8.15 -7.57 -9.12
C GLY A 35 -6.87 -7.75 -8.35
N GLU A 36 -5.77 -7.27 -8.89
CA GLU A 36 -4.46 -7.35 -8.25
C GLU A 36 -3.57 -6.14 -8.54
N THR A 37 -2.41 -6.10 -7.89
CA THR A 37 -1.37 -5.15 -8.28
C THR A 37 -0.74 -5.59 -9.61
N LEU A 38 -0.56 -4.63 -10.52
CA LEU A 38 0.13 -4.84 -11.79
C LEU A 38 1.65 -4.80 -11.65
N ASP A 39 2.16 -4.34 -10.51
CA ASP A 39 3.59 -4.13 -10.30
C ASP A 39 4.10 -4.67 -8.95
N ILE A 40 4.11 -3.83 -7.91
CA ILE A 40 4.61 -4.13 -6.59
C ILE A 40 3.43 -4.20 -5.61
N ALA A 41 3.53 -5.05 -4.60
CA ALA A 41 2.57 -5.04 -3.51
C ALA A 41 2.66 -3.73 -2.71
N VAL A 42 1.53 -3.30 -2.14
CA VAL A 42 1.47 -2.07 -1.33
C VAL A 42 2.38 -2.15 -0.10
N GLY A 43 2.54 -3.35 0.50
CA GLY A 43 3.48 -3.53 1.61
C GLY A 43 4.92 -3.22 1.19
N ASN A 44 5.40 -3.79 0.08
CA ASN A 44 6.72 -3.45 -0.48
C ASN A 44 6.84 -1.97 -0.87
N CYS A 45 5.78 -1.37 -1.41
CA CYS A 45 5.75 0.07 -1.71
C CYS A 45 6.01 0.91 -0.44
N LEU A 46 5.36 0.59 0.67
CA LEU A 46 5.55 1.27 1.96
C LEU A 46 6.95 1.01 2.53
N ASP A 47 7.45 -0.22 2.45
CA ASP A 47 8.80 -0.57 2.93
C ASP A 47 9.89 0.18 2.16
N ARG A 48 9.77 0.25 0.83
CA ARG A 48 10.68 1.04 0.00
C ARG A 48 10.57 2.52 0.30
N PHE A 49 9.36 3.03 0.48
CA PHE A 49 9.16 4.42 0.88
C PHE A 49 9.87 4.74 2.21
N ALA A 50 9.64 3.94 3.26
CA ALA A 50 10.31 4.11 4.55
C ALA A 50 11.84 4.16 4.41
N ARG A 51 12.39 3.28 3.55
CA ARG A 51 13.83 3.23 3.28
C ARG A 51 14.34 4.49 2.58
N VAL A 52 13.60 5.03 1.61
CA VAL A 52 14.00 6.25 0.88
C VAL A 52 14.09 7.47 1.81
N ILE A 53 13.18 7.56 2.79
CA ILE A 53 13.15 8.67 3.75
C ILE A 53 13.82 8.34 5.10
N ASN A 54 14.63 7.27 5.15
CA ASN A 54 15.42 6.84 6.31
C ASN A 54 14.60 6.69 7.61
N ILE A 55 13.36 6.18 7.51
CA ILE A 55 12.57 5.80 8.69
C ILE A 55 13.14 4.52 9.31
N SER A 56 13.15 4.45 10.64
CA SER A 56 13.55 3.25 11.38
C SER A 56 12.68 2.04 11.05
N ASN A 57 13.30 0.86 10.96
CA ASN A 57 12.59 -0.41 10.76
C ASN A 57 12.01 -1.00 12.05
N ASN A 58 12.36 -0.48 13.24
CA ASN A 58 11.87 -0.98 14.52
C ASN A 58 10.68 -0.12 15.01
N PRO A 59 9.51 -0.69 15.38
CA PRO A 59 9.14 -2.12 15.37
C PRO A 59 8.74 -2.67 13.99
N ALA A 60 8.26 -1.82 13.08
CA ALA A 60 8.07 -2.14 11.67
C ALA A 60 8.04 -0.83 10.85
N PRO A 61 8.57 -0.80 9.62
CA PRO A 61 8.55 0.39 8.77
C PRO A 61 7.13 0.91 8.51
N GLY A 62 6.20 0.03 8.15
CA GLY A 62 4.80 0.40 7.93
C GLY A 62 4.12 1.03 9.16
N TYR A 63 4.40 0.51 10.37
CA TYR A 63 3.89 1.11 11.61
C TYR A 63 4.43 2.52 11.82
N ASN A 64 5.73 2.75 11.61
CA ASN A 64 6.33 4.06 11.77
C ASN A 64 5.81 5.07 10.74
N ILE A 65 5.59 4.64 9.49
CA ILE A 65 4.92 5.47 8.48
C ILE A 65 3.53 5.89 8.97
N GLU A 66 2.73 4.96 9.49
CA GLU A 66 1.38 5.27 9.99
C GLU A 66 1.41 6.30 11.14
N GLN A 67 2.34 6.15 12.09
CA GLN A 67 2.48 7.09 13.21
C GLN A 67 2.90 8.49 12.75
N LEU A 68 3.78 8.59 11.75
CA LEU A 68 4.18 9.86 11.16
C LEU A 68 3.04 10.47 10.33
N ALA A 69 2.31 9.66 9.58
CA ALA A 69 1.16 10.09 8.77
C ALA A 69 0.07 10.73 9.64
N LYS A 70 -0.16 10.25 10.87
CA LYS A 70 -1.11 10.86 11.83
C LYS A 70 -0.76 12.31 12.22
N ARG A 71 0.51 12.70 12.09
CA ARG A 71 0.99 14.07 12.38
C ARG A 71 0.99 14.96 11.14
N GLY A 72 0.89 14.38 9.95
CA GLY A 72 0.86 15.12 8.69
C GLY A 72 -0.40 15.99 8.59
N LYS A 73 -0.22 17.23 8.14
CA LYS A 73 -1.33 18.20 7.97
C LYS A 73 -1.58 18.56 6.51
N LYS A 74 -0.54 18.48 5.68
CA LYS A 74 -0.61 18.83 4.27
C LYS A 74 -0.82 17.58 3.42
N TYR A 75 -1.85 17.62 2.58
CA TYR A 75 -2.06 16.60 1.56
C TYR A 75 -1.17 16.86 0.35
N VAL A 76 -0.33 15.89 -0.01
CA VAL A 76 0.50 15.93 -1.22
C VAL A 76 -0.20 15.15 -2.32
N LYS A 77 -0.37 15.78 -3.49
CA LYS A 77 -0.98 15.13 -4.65
C LYS A 77 0.00 14.10 -5.23
N LEU A 78 -0.41 12.84 -5.25
CA LEU A 78 0.35 11.72 -5.77
C LEU A 78 -0.32 11.14 -7.03
N PRO A 79 0.43 10.47 -7.91
CA PRO A 79 -0.16 9.72 -9.02
C PRO A 79 -1.12 8.66 -8.50
N TYR A 80 -2.32 8.59 -9.08
CA TYR A 80 -3.34 7.61 -8.71
C TYR A 80 -3.67 6.77 -9.95
N VAL A 81 -3.18 5.52 -9.97
CA VAL A 81 -3.25 4.64 -11.14
C VAL A 81 -4.12 3.43 -10.82
N ILE A 82 -5.31 3.40 -11.42
CA ILE A 82 -6.25 2.28 -11.37
C ILE A 82 -6.63 1.90 -12.80
N LYS A 83 -6.62 0.60 -13.10
CA LYS A 83 -7.01 0.02 -14.39
C LYS A 83 -8.06 -1.06 -14.16
N GLY A 84 -9.33 -0.69 -14.25
CA GLY A 84 -10.43 -1.60 -13.93
C GLY A 84 -10.41 -1.96 -12.44
N MET A 85 -10.19 -3.24 -12.12
CA MET A 85 -10.05 -3.73 -10.74
C MET A 85 -8.58 -3.80 -10.27
N ASP A 86 -7.63 -3.55 -11.18
CA ASP A 86 -6.20 -3.62 -10.89
C ASP A 86 -5.62 -2.27 -10.51
N VAL A 87 -4.54 -2.31 -9.73
CA VAL A 87 -3.85 -1.12 -9.20
C VAL A 87 -2.37 -1.15 -9.53
N SER A 88 -1.72 0.02 -9.55
CA SER A 88 -0.27 0.14 -9.77
C SER A 88 0.32 1.15 -8.78
N PHE A 89 1.35 0.73 -8.06
CA PHE A 89 2.00 1.52 -7.01
C PHE A 89 3.38 2.05 -7.40
N SER A 90 3.98 1.55 -8.48
CA SER A 90 5.29 2.01 -8.96
C SER A 90 5.33 3.52 -9.24
N GLY A 91 4.26 4.07 -9.83
CA GLY A 91 4.17 5.51 -10.10
C GLY A 91 4.21 6.37 -8.84
N ILE A 92 3.61 5.90 -7.74
CA ILE A 92 3.67 6.58 -6.44
C ILE A 92 5.10 6.56 -5.92
N LEU A 93 5.74 5.38 -5.93
CA LEU A 93 7.09 5.22 -5.43
C LEU A 93 8.10 6.09 -6.19
N SER A 94 8.07 6.06 -7.53
CA SER A 94 8.96 6.87 -8.36
C SER A 94 8.72 8.37 -8.20
N TYR A 95 7.46 8.81 -8.00
CA TYR A 95 7.18 10.20 -7.71
C TYR A 95 7.82 10.64 -6.39
N ILE A 96 7.71 9.82 -5.35
CA ILE A 96 8.28 10.12 -4.04
C ILE A 96 9.80 10.08 -4.05
N GLU A 97 10.42 9.11 -4.75
CA GLU A 97 11.89 9.05 -4.89
C GLU A 97 12.45 10.33 -5.53
N ASN A 98 11.74 10.92 -6.51
CA ASN A 98 12.20 12.12 -7.22
C ASN A 98 11.84 13.45 -6.55
N PHE A 99 10.62 13.56 -5.99
CA PHE A 99 10.07 14.81 -5.46
C PHE A 99 9.98 14.84 -3.93
N GLY A 100 9.85 13.69 -3.28
CA GLY A 100 9.70 13.58 -1.82
C GLY A 100 10.90 14.12 -1.05
N ILE A 101 12.13 13.86 -1.53
CA ILE A 101 13.36 14.38 -0.92
C ILE A 101 13.39 15.91 -0.96
N LYS A 102 12.95 16.52 -2.08
CA LYS A 102 12.89 17.98 -2.22
C LYS A 102 11.85 18.59 -1.27
N LEU A 103 10.70 17.95 -1.11
CA LEU A 103 9.64 18.40 -0.21
C LEU A 103 10.06 18.34 1.26
N LEU A 104 10.80 17.30 1.65
CA LEU A 104 11.37 17.18 3.00
C LEU A 104 12.39 18.29 3.29
N ASN A 105 13.25 18.60 2.32
CA ASN A 105 14.28 19.63 2.49
C ASN A 105 13.72 21.06 2.55
N ASN A 106 12.56 21.30 1.95
CA ASN A 106 11.92 22.62 1.95
C ASN A 106 11.03 22.88 3.19
N ASN A 107 11.00 21.98 4.19
CA ASN A 107 10.11 22.07 5.37
C ASN A 107 8.62 22.31 5.01
N GLU A 108 8.19 21.81 3.86
CA GLU A 108 6.84 22.00 3.33
C GLU A 108 5.86 20.90 3.78
N THR A 109 6.05 20.35 4.99
CA THR A 109 5.29 19.23 5.57
C THR A 109 4.07 19.66 6.39
#